data_AF-A0A654EB24-F1
#
_entry.id   AF-A0A654EB24-F1
#
_cell.length_a   1.000
_cell.length_b   1.000
_cell.length_c   1.000
_cell.angle_alpha   90.00
_cell.angle_beta   90.00
_cell.angle_gamma   90.00
#
_symmetry.space_group_name_H-M   'P 1'
#
loop_
_entity.id
_entity.type
_entity.pdbx_description
1 polymer ?
#
loop_
_entity_poly.entity_id
_entity_poly.type
_entity_poly.pdbx_seq_one_letter_code
_entity_poly.pdbx_strand_id
1 'polypeptide(L)'
;MVKYFDIDDILIEEEAEQGSKVELPFWLAHELHLRQAVTINLPPCFDQKTRLEVQADAAYVDLRSRCPYFYEFGCKIEPLVTDRTLGILLSTAFKIRYKEALTKVYTAAHITASKYLSFLTKEETNLYEAAHLSMTAFKKWRTGGPRFQRASILGRKRKDSN
;
A
#
# COMPACT_ATOMS: atom_id res chain seq x y z
N MET A 1 45.77 -35.04 17.42
CA MET A 1 45.25 -35.17 16.04
C MET A 1 44.10 -34.19 15.92
N VAL A 2 44.42 -32.95 15.55
CA VAL A 2 43.42 -31.88 15.38
C VAL A 2 42.78 -32.14 14.02
N LYS A 3 41.48 -32.42 14.00
CA LYS A 3 40.72 -32.41 12.75
C LYS A 3 40.71 -30.98 12.25
N TYR A 4 41.48 -30.70 11.20
CA TYR A 4 41.23 -29.53 10.37
C TYR A 4 39.80 -29.70 9.84
N PHE A 5 38.90 -28.80 10.22
CA PHE A 5 37.69 -28.60 9.44
C PHE A 5 38.18 -28.02 8.12
N ASP A 6 38.05 -28.78 7.04
CA ASP A 6 38.29 -28.26 5.70
C ASP A 6 37.38 -27.05 5.52
N ILE A 7 37.99 -25.90 5.21
CA ILE A 7 37.26 -24.65 4.96
C ILE A 7 36.33 -24.83 3.75
N ASP A 8 36.66 -25.78 2.89
CA ASP A 8 35.87 -26.18 1.72
C ASP A 8 34.56 -26.89 2.09
N ASP A 9 34.47 -27.56 3.25
CA ASP A 9 33.20 -28.14 3.76
C ASP A 9 32.24 -27.07 4.31
N ILE A 10 32.75 -25.87 4.64
CA ILE A 10 31.94 -24.71 5.08
C ILE A 10 31.38 -23.95 3.87
N LEU A 11 32.04 -24.07 2.72
CA LEU A 11 31.70 -23.41 1.46
C LEU A 11 30.95 -24.33 0.49
N ILE A 12 30.03 -25.15 0.99
CA ILE A 12 28.93 -25.63 0.14
C ILE A 12 27.97 -24.45 -0.05
N GLU A 13 28.45 -23.39 -0.71
CA GLU A 13 27.60 -22.38 -1.29
C GLU A 13 26.93 -23.07 -2.50
N GLU A 14 25.66 -23.47 -2.35
CA GLU A 14 24.84 -23.82 -3.50
C GLU A 14 24.81 -22.59 -4.43
N GLU A 15 25.64 -22.61 -5.48
CA GLU A 15 25.63 -21.60 -6.50
C GLU A 15 24.26 -21.64 -7.19
N ALA A 16 23.52 -20.52 -7.09
CA ALA A 16 22.26 -20.39 -7.79
C ALA A 16 22.52 -20.38 -9.30
N GLU A 17 21.92 -21.33 -10.02
CA GLU A 17 22.02 -21.38 -11.47
C GLU A 17 21.54 -20.06 -12.10
N GLN A 18 22.23 -19.62 -13.16
CA GLN A 18 21.86 -18.43 -13.88
C GLN A 18 20.44 -18.55 -14.44
N GLY A 19 19.62 -17.53 -14.18
CA GLY A 19 18.21 -17.52 -14.62
C GLY A 19 17.26 -18.26 -13.66
N SER A 20 17.75 -18.73 -12.52
CA SER A 20 16.90 -19.20 -11.42
C SER A 20 15.91 -18.10 -10.99
N LYS A 21 14.68 -18.50 -10.66
CA LYS A 21 13.64 -17.60 -10.16
C LYS A 21 13.67 -17.65 -8.64
N VAL A 22 13.97 -16.52 -8.01
CA VAL A 22 14.09 -16.40 -6.56
C VAL A 22 13.14 -15.31 -6.08
N GLU A 23 12.44 -15.57 -4.98
CA GLU A 23 11.63 -14.57 -4.28
C GLU A 23 12.54 -13.72 -3.38
N LEU A 24 12.58 -12.42 -3.62
CA LEU A 24 13.43 -11.49 -2.89
C LEU A 24 12.61 -10.31 -2.35
N PRO A 25 12.94 -9.80 -1.16
CA PRO A 25 12.40 -8.53 -0.70
C PRO A 25 12.76 -7.39 -1.67
N PHE A 26 11.83 -6.45 -1.87
CA PHE A 26 12.01 -5.34 -2.81
C PHE A 26 13.29 -4.55 -2.58
N TRP A 27 13.64 -4.25 -1.32
CA TRP A 27 14.84 -3.47 -0.98
C TRP A 27 16.13 -4.14 -1.45
N LEU A 28 16.18 -5.47 -1.47
CA LEU A 28 17.34 -6.22 -1.94
C LEU A 28 17.31 -6.37 -3.46
N ALA A 29 16.14 -6.72 -4.02
CA ALA A 29 15.95 -6.85 -5.46
C ALA A 29 16.30 -5.54 -6.20
N HIS A 30 15.93 -4.40 -5.63
CA HIS A 30 16.26 -3.08 -6.17
C HIS A 30 17.78 -2.88 -6.29
N GLU A 31 18.54 -3.11 -5.22
CA GLU A 31 19.99 -2.95 -5.21
C GLU A 31 20.69 -3.92 -6.16
N LEU A 32 20.23 -5.17 -6.21
CA LEU A 32 20.78 -6.18 -7.13
C LEU A 32 20.47 -5.85 -8.60
N HIS A 33 19.30 -5.28 -8.87
CA HIS A 33 18.92 -4.87 -10.22
C HIS A 33 19.79 -3.71 -10.72
N LEU A 34 20.07 -2.72 -9.87
CA LEU A 34 21.00 -1.63 -10.20
C LEU A 34 22.41 -2.13 -10.53
N ARG A 35 22.84 -3.22 -9.90
CA ARG A 35 24.11 -3.90 -10.17
C ARG A 35 24.05 -4.86 -11.36
N GLN A 36 22.92 -4.92 -12.07
CA GLN A 36 22.67 -5.83 -13.19
C GLN A 36 22.82 -7.32 -12.84
N ALA A 37 22.66 -7.66 -11.55
CA ALA A 37 22.76 -9.04 -11.07
C ALA A 37 21.44 -9.81 -11.20
N VAL A 38 20.30 -9.10 -11.22
CA VAL A 38 18.96 -9.70 -11.32
C VAL A 38 18.04 -8.89 -12.25
N THR A 39 17.09 -9.58 -12.87
CA THR A 39 15.99 -8.98 -13.62
C THR A 39 14.72 -9.07 -12.78
N ILE A 40 14.05 -7.93 -12.57
CA ILE A 40 12.81 -7.88 -11.80
C ILE A 40 11.65 -8.24 -12.73
N ASN A 41 10.95 -9.32 -12.39
CA ASN A 41 9.69 -9.67 -13.02
C ASN A 41 8.54 -8.88 -12.39
N LEU A 42 7.49 -8.66 -13.16
CA LEU A 42 6.29 -7.98 -12.67
C LEU A 42 5.67 -8.80 -11.52
N PRO A 43 5.45 -8.20 -10.32
CA PRO A 43 4.85 -8.93 -9.21
C PRO A 43 3.41 -9.37 -9.50
N PRO A 44 2.94 -10.48 -8.89
CA PRO A 44 1.59 -11.03 -9.13
C PRO A 44 0.45 -10.04 -8.84
N CYS A 45 0.65 -9.06 -7.97
CA CYS A 45 -0.35 -8.03 -7.69
C CYS A 45 -0.68 -7.16 -8.93
N PHE A 46 0.21 -7.11 -9.93
CA PHE A 46 0.01 -6.37 -11.18
C PHE A 46 -0.24 -7.28 -12.39
N ASP A 47 -0.54 -8.56 -12.17
CA ASP A 47 -0.81 -9.53 -13.23
C ASP A 47 -1.91 -9.07 -14.18
N GLN A 48 -1.91 -9.68 -15.37
CA GLN A 48 -2.90 -9.41 -16.41
C GLN A 48 -4.35 -9.53 -15.91
N LYS A 49 -4.63 -10.46 -15.00
CA LYS A 49 -5.94 -10.60 -14.36
C LYS A 49 -6.34 -9.32 -13.62
N THR A 50 -5.47 -8.80 -12.76
CA THR A 50 -5.72 -7.53 -12.04
C THR A 50 -5.96 -6.39 -13.02
N ARG A 51 -5.21 -6.34 -14.12
CA ARG A 51 -5.36 -5.30 -15.13
C ARG A 51 -6.73 -5.32 -15.79
N LEU A 52 -7.19 -6.49 -16.20
CA LEU A 52 -8.50 -6.65 -16.84
C LEU A 52 -9.64 -6.29 -15.89
N GLU A 53 -9.54 -6.69 -14.62
CA GLU A 53 -10.55 -6.34 -13.61
C GLU A 53 -10.59 -4.83 -13.33
N VAL A 54 -9.42 -4.18 -13.21
CA VAL A 54 -9.32 -2.73 -13.04
C VAL A 54 -9.84 -1.98 -14.27
N GLN A 55 -9.61 -2.50 -15.47
CA GLN A 55 -10.15 -1.94 -16.71
C GLN A 55 -11.68 -2.08 -16.80
N ALA A 56 -12.23 -3.18 -16.29
CA ALA A 56 -13.66 -3.43 -16.27
C ALA A 56 -14.38 -2.52 -15.27
N ASP A 57 -13.95 -2.52 -14.01
CA ASP A 57 -14.46 -1.61 -12.97
C ASP A 57 -13.46 -1.45 -11.81
N ALA A 58 -12.60 -0.44 -11.91
CA ALA A 58 -11.61 -0.14 -10.89
C ALA A 58 -12.22 0.13 -9.51
N ALA A 59 -13.46 0.62 -9.40
CA ALA A 59 -14.03 1.08 -8.14
C ALA A 59 -14.27 -0.05 -7.13
N TYR A 60 -14.45 -1.28 -7.60
CA TYR A 60 -14.82 -2.43 -6.76
C TYR A 60 -13.83 -3.60 -6.82
N VAL A 61 -12.64 -3.40 -7.42
CA VAL A 61 -11.56 -4.37 -7.32
C VAL A 61 -10.99 -4.39 -5.90
N ASP A 62 -10.79 -5.57 -5.34
CA ASP A 62 -10.08 -5.75 -4.08
C ASP A 62 -8.57 -5.68 -4.25
N LEU A 63 -8.06 -4.45 -4.20
CA LEU A 63 -6.62 -4.17 -4.25
C LEU A 63 -5.95 -4.43 -2.91
N ARG A 64 -6.67 -4.31 -1.79
CA ARG A 64 -6.10 -4.46 -0.45
C ARG A 64 -5.61 -5.88 -0.19
N SER A 65 -6.39 -6.89 -0.58
CA SER A 65 -5.98 -8.29 -0.41
C SER A 65 -4.79 -8.68 -1.29
N ARG A 66 -4.55 -7.96 -2.39
CA ARG A 66 -3.43 -8.20 -3.30
C ARG A 66 -2.17 -7.48 -2.87
N CYS A 67 -2.29 -6.18 -2.61
CA CYS A 67 -1.21 -5.34 -2.14
C CYS A 67 -1.78 -4.13 -1.39
N PRO A 68 -1.66 -4.06 -0.06
CA PRO A 68 -2.12 -2.91 0.71
C PRO A 68 -1.49 -1.57 0.27
N TYR A 69 -0.28 -1.62 -0.27
CA TYR A 69 0.50 -0.48 -0.78
C TYR A 69 0.56 -0.47 -2.30
N PHE A 70 -0.54 -0.83 -2.98
CA PHE A 70 -0.58 -1.04 -4.43
C PHE A 70 0.00 0.13 -5.24
N TYR A 71 -0.31 1.37 -4.85
CA TYR A 71 0.13 2.56 -5.56
C TYR A 71 1.60 2.89 -5.28
N GLU A 72 1.99 2.99 -4.00
CA GLU A 72 3.38 3.27 -3.64
C GLU A 72 4.34 2.20 -4.18
N PHE A 73 3.97 0.93 -4.06
CA PHE A 73 4.76 -0.19 -4.57
C PHE A 73 4.84 -0.16 -6.11
N GLY A 74 3.72 0.10 -6.78
CA GLY A 74 3.66 0.21 -8.23
C GLY A 74 4.57 1.32 -8.76
N CYS A 75 4.56 2.50 -8.13
CA CYS A 75 5.45 3.61 -8.51
C CYS A 75 6.94 3.29 -8.31
N LYS A 76 7.30 2.46 -7.32
CA LYS A 76 8.68 2.05 -7.08
C LYS A 76 9.17 1.00 -8.08
N ILE A 77 8.28 0.14 -8.57
CA ILE A 77 8.60 -0.94 -9.50
C ILE A 77 8.52 -0.52 -10.96
N GLU A 78 7.65 0.44 -11.31
CA GLU A 78 7.48 0.94 -12.67
C GLU A 78 8.80 1.26 -13.41
N PRO A 79 9.80 1.94 -12.82
CA PRO A 79 11.06 2.21 -13.51
C PRO A 79 11.98 0.99 -13.66
N LEU A 80 11.74 -0.08 -12.89
CA LEU A 80 12.58 -1.29 -12.86
C LEU A 80 12.07 -2.40 -13.78
N VAL A 81 10.83 -2.28 -14.27
CA VAL A 81 10.18 -3.29 -15.10
C VAL A 81 10.01 -2.73 -16.51
N THR A 82 10.21 -3.57 -17.53
CA THR A 82 10.10 -3.17 -18.94
C THR A 82 8.68 -2.75 -19.36
N ASP A 83 7.67 -3.05 -18.54
CA ASP A 83 6.27 -2.80 -18.84
C ASP A 83 5.84 -1.34 -18.58
N ARG A 84 5.83 -0.56 -19.66
CA ARG A 84 5.41 0.84 -19.68
C ARG A 84 3.92 1.08 -19.41
N THR A 85 3.09 0.03 -19.40
CA THR A 85 1.65 0.17 -19.20
C THR A 85 1.27 0.21 -17.72
N LEU A 86 2.19 -0.14 -16.81
CA LEU A 86 1.97 -0.12 -15.36
C LEU A 86 1.63 1.29 -14.86
N GLY A 87 2.35 2.32 -15.30
CA GLY A 87 2.06 3.70 -14.91
C GLY A 87 0.65 4.16 -15.33
N ILE A 88 0.20 3.75 -16.52
CA ILE A 88 -1.15 4.06 -17.04
C ILE A 88 -2.20 3.36 -16.19
N LEU A 89 -2.00 2.07 -15.86
CA LEU A 89 -2.88 1.31 -14.99
C LEU A 89 -3.04 1.98 -13.63
N LEU A 90 -1.93 2.31 -12.97
CA LEU A 90 -1.91 2.94 -11.64
C LEU A 90 -2.65 4.28 -11.67
N SER A 91 -2.35 5.14 -12.64
CA SER A 91 -2.96 6.46 -12.79
C SER A 91 -4.48 6.37 -13.04
N THR A 92 -4.89 5.46 -13.92
CA THR A 92 -6.31 5.30 -14.29
C THR A 92 -7.11 4.73 -13.13
N ALA A 93 -6.59 3.68 -12.47
CA ALA A 93 -7.20 3.09 -11.29
C ALA A 93 -7.35 4.12 -10.17
N PHE A 94 -6.28 4.88 -9.88
CA PHE A 94 -6.29 5.88 -8.83
C PHE A 94 -7.33 6.97 -9.10
N LYS A 95 -7.40 7.52 -10.32
CA LYS A 95 -8.39 8.57 -10.65
C LYS A 95 -9.83 8.12 -10.45
N ILE A 96 -10.18 6.92 -10.91
CA ILE A 96 -11.53 6.37 -10.79
C ILE A 96 -11.87 6.14 -9.32
N ARG A 97 -10.98 5.46 -8.59
CA ARG A 97 -11.21 5.09 -7.19
C ARG A 97 -11.19 6.29 -6.26
N TYR A 98 -10.36 7.29 -6.52
CA TYR A 98 -10.33 8.56 -5.78
C TYR A 98 -11.68 9.28 -5.85
N LYS A 99 -12.26 9.40 -7.05
CA LYS A 99 -13.57 10.01 -7.25
C LYS A 99 -14.66 9.28 -6.48
N GLU A 100 -14.67 7.95 -6.56
CA GLU A 100 -15.64 7.12 -5.85
C GLU A 100 -15.47 7.22 -4.33
N ALA A 101 -14.23 7.16 -3.82
CA ALA A 101 -13.93 7.26 -2.40
C ALA A 101 -14.47 8.55 -1.81
N LEU A 102 -14.19 9.68 -2.46
CA LEU A 102 -14.74 10.97 -2.05
C LEU A 102 -16.26 10.95 -2.11
N THR A 103 -16.85 10.57 -3.25
CA THR A 103 -18.32 10.54 -3.41
C THR A 103 -19.00 9.75 -2.28
N LYS A 104 -18.44 8.60 -1.89
CA LYS A 104 -18.94 7.79 -0.77
C LYS A 104 -18.81 8.50 0.58
N VAL A 105 -17.75 9.25 0.86
CA VAL A 105 -17.65 10.05 2.11
C VAL A 105 -18.80 11.05 2.22
N TYR A 106 -19.16 11.70 1.11
CA TYR A 106 -20.22 12.72 1.09
C TYR A 106 -21.63 12.14 1.12
N THR A 107 -21.84 10.94 0.56
CA THR A 107 -23.18 10.38 0.29
C THR A 107 -23.54 9.15 1.10
N ALA A 108 -22.57 8.36 1.58
CA ALA A 108 -22.84 7.02 2.11
C ALA A 108 -23.28 7.02 3.58
N ALA A 109 -24.20 6.12 3.90
CA ALA A 109 -24.50 5.71 5.27
C ALA A 109 -23.35 4.85 5.85
N HIS A 110 -23.19 4.87 7.18
CA HIS A 110 -22.09 4.22 7.90
C HIS A 110 -21.91 2.72 7.57
N ILE A 111 -23.00 1.98 7.32
CA ILE A 111 -22.96 0.55 7.00
C ILE A 111 -22.31 0.29 5.63
N THR A 112 -22.63 1.11 4.64
CA THR A 112 -22.04 1.01 3.28
C THR A 112 -20.57 1.41 3.28
N ALA A 113 -20.18 2.34 4.17
CA ALA A 113 -18.79 2.73 4.35
C ALA A 113 -17.91 1.56 4.83
N SER A 114 -18.39 0.72 5.75
CA SER A 114 -17.59 -0.40 6.29
C SER A 114 -17.22 -1.44 5.23
N LYS A 115 -18.13 -1.77 4.31
CA LYS A 115 -17.85 -2.71 3.20
C LYS A 115 -16.93 -2.10 2.15
N TYR A 116 -17.05 -0.79 1.94
CA TYR A 116 -16.18 -0.06 1.01
C TYR A 116 -14.73 -0.01 1.50
N LEU A 117 -14.53 0.21 2.81
CA LEU A 117 -13.20 0.30 3.42
C LEU A 117 -12.42 -1.03 3.43
N SER A 118 -13.09 -2.18 3.31
CA SER A 118 -12.40 -3.47 3.40
C SER A 118 -11.49 -3.76 2.21
N PHE A 119 -11.71 -3.11 1.06
CA PHE A 119 -10.96 -3.33 -0.17
C PHE A 119 -10.14 -2.12 -0.64
N LEU A 120 -10.08 -1.06 0.18
CA LEU A 120 -9.26 0.11 -0.08
C LEU A 120 -7.80 -0.14 0.32
N THR A 121 -6.89 0.39 -0.48
CA THR A 121 -5.46 0.45 -0.20
C THR A 121 -5.17 1.38 0.97
N LYS A 122 -3.93 1.38 1.46
CA LYS A 122 -3.53 2.19 2.62
C LYS A 122 -3.64 3.69 2.30
N GLU A 123 -3.21 4.09 1.12
CA GLU A 123 -3.26 5.46 0.62
C GLU A 123 -4.70 5.94 0.49
N GLU A 124 -5.59 5.11 -0.07
CA GLU A 124 -7.01 5.42 -0.21
C GLU A 124 -7.73 5.49 1.15
N THR A 125 -7.38 4.61 2.08
CA THR A 125 -7.95 4.61 3.43
C THR A 125 -7.60 5.91 4.14
N ASN A 126 -6.33 6.33 4.08
CA ASN A 126 -5.88 7.58 4.69
C ASN A 126 -6.62 8.79 4.07
N LEU A 127 -6.80 8.79 2.74
CA LEU A 127 -7.56 9.83 2.06
C LEU A 127 -9.04 9.84 2.50
N TYR A 128 -9.67 8.68 2.56
CA TYR A 128 -11.05 8.54 3.00
C TYR A 128 -11.23 9.07 4.44
N GLU A 129 -10.35 8.69 5.35
CA GLU A 129 -10.36 9.16 6.74
C GLU A 129 -10.18 10.68 6.82
N ALA A 130 -9.21 11.25 6.08
CA ALA A 130 -9.00 12.69 6.05
C ALA A 130 -10.23 13.45 5.51
N ALA A 131 -10.86 12.94 4.45
CA ALA A 131 -12.09 13.51 3.91
C ALA A 131 -13.26 13.37 4.90
N HIS A 132 -13.38 12.24 5.59
CA HIS A 132 -14.40 12.00 6.60
C HIS A 132 -14.24 12.94 7.81
N LEU A 133 -13.02 13.12 8.30
CA LEU A 133 -12.70 14.08 9.37
C LEU A 133 -13.03 15.52 8.95
N SER A 134 -12.70 15.89 7.72
CA SER A 134 -13.03 17.22 7.18
C SER A 134 -14.55 17.44 7.11
N MET A 135 -15.28 16.43 6.65
CA MET A 135 -16.75 16.48 6.57
C MET A 135 -17.41 16.55 7.95
N THR A 136 -16.95 15.75 8.91
CA THR A 136 -17.48 15.76 10.27
C THR A 136 -17.21 17.10 10.97
N ALA A 137 -16.01 17.67 10.78
CA ALA A 137 -15.68 19.01 11.24
C ALA A 137 -16.57 20.07 10.60
N PHE A 138 -16.79 20.01 9.29
CA PHE A 138 -17.67 20.93 8.57
C PHE A 138 -19.13 20.83 9.05
N LYS A 139 -19.66 19.61 9.21
CA LYS A 139 -21.02 19.40 9.75
C LYS A 139 -21.16 19.96 11.16
N LYS A 140 -20.17 19.72 12.03
CA LYS A 140 -20.13 20.25 13.41
C LYS A 140 -20.08 21.78 13.45
N TRP A 141 -19.31 22.39 12.56
CA TRP A 141 -19.29 23.84 12.39
C TRP A 141 -20.64 24.36 11.92
N ARG A 142 -21.23 23.73 10.90
CA ARG A 142 -22.51 24.14 10.31
C ARG A 142 -23.69 24.07 11.29
N THR A 143 -23.72 23.06 12.16
CA THR A 143 -24.77 22.92 13.18
C THR A 143 -24.58 23.83 14.40
N GLY A 144 -23.51 24.64 14.44
CA GLY A 144 -23.31 25.60 15.52
C GLY A 144 -22.93 24.96 16.86
N GLY A 145 -22.07 23.94 16.85
CA GLY A 145 -21.58 23.29 18.08
C GLY A 145 -20.82 24.24 19.03
N PRO A 146 -20.43 23.77 20.23
CA PRO A 146 -19.71 24.59 21.22
C PRO A 146 -18.47 25.24 20.62
N ARG A 147 -18.42 26.59 20.62
CA ARG A 147 -17.34 27.38 20.01
C ARG A 147 -15.98 27.19 20.70
N PHE A 148 -16.00 26.83 21.98
CA PHE A 148 -14.82 26.58 22.78
C PHE A 148 -14.86 25.16 23.32
N GLN A 149 -13.80 24.39 23.06
CA GLN A 149 -13.59 23.06 23.62
C GLN A 149 -12.31 23.07 24.43
N ARG A 150 -12.34 22.41 25.60
CA ARG A 150 -11.14 22.25 26.43
C ARG A 150 -10.09 21.46 25.65
N ALA A 151 -8.89 22.02 25.50
CA ALA A 151 -7.78 21.33 24.86
C ALA A 151 -7.49 19.99 25.55
N SER A 152 -7.15 18.96 24.77
CA SER A 152 -6.86 17.60 25.26
C SER A 152 -5.76 17.57 26.32
N ILE A 153 -4.80 18.49 26.25
CA ILE A 153 -3.71 18.64 27.23
C ILE A 153 -4.21 19.08 28.62
N LEU A 154 -5.30 19.86 28.69
CA LEU A 154 -5.91 20.36 29.93
C LEU A 154 -6.78 19.30 30.63
N GLY A 155 -6.98 18.14 29.98
CA GLY A 155 -7.76 17.01 30.50
C GLY A 155 -6.97 15.93 31.21
N ARG A 156 -5.63 15.94 31.12
CA ARG A 156 -4.80 14.96 31.82
C ARG A 156 -4.76 15.28 33.31
N LYS A 157 -5.41 14.43 34.13
CA LYS A 157 -5.15 14.39 35.57
C LYS A 157 -3.66 14.07 35.77
N ARG A 158 -2.96 14.88 36.57
CA ARG A 158 -1.59 14.55 37.00
C ARG A 158 -1.62 13.19 37.68
N LYS A 159 -0.65 12.35 37.36
CA LYS A 159 -0.44 11.06 38.02
C LYS A 159 0.14 11.40 39.39
N ASP A 160 -0.64 11.18 40.45
CA ASP A 160 -0.13 11.38 41.82
C ASP A 160 1.00 10.37 42.05
N SER A 161 2.14 10.89 42.52
CA SER A 161 3.30 10.09 42.89
C SER A 161 3.18 9.76 44.36
N ASN A 162 2.79 8.51 44.65
CA ASN A 162 3.03 7.86 45.93
C ASN A 162 4.10 6.78 45.71
#